data_AF-A0A352NBH7-F1
#
_entry.id   AF-A0A352NBH7-F1
#
_cell.length_a   1.000
_cell.length_b   1.000
_cell.length_c   1.000
_cell.angle_alpha   90.00
_cell.angle_beta   90.00
_cell.angle_gamma   90.00
#
_symmetry.space_group_name_H-M   'P 1'
#
loop_
_entity.id
_entity.type
_entity.pdbx_description
1 polymer ?
#
loop_
_entity_poly.entity_id
_entity_poly.type
_entity_poly.pdbx_seq_one_letter_code
_entity_poly.pdbx_strand_id
1 'polypeptide(L)'
;MPKVVLIPEDRTKEQMLRFIDSKLAYYGMCKKDLAKAMDVSGKTVTNRYSQPELFTLKELLRICKRLKIEMILTEKGVECR
;
A
#
# COMPACT_ATOMS: atom_id res chain seq x y z
N MET A 1 0.92 -11.80 -11.09
CA MET A 1 1.57 -10.50 -11.30
C MET A 1 2.82 -10.41 -10.43
N PRO A 2 3.87 -9.69 -10.86
CA PRO A 2 5.09 -9.54 -10.07
C PRO A 2 4.81 -8.81 -8.75
N LYS A 3 5.41 -9.30 -7.66
CA LYS A 3 5.40 -8.63 -6.36
C LYS A 3 6.33 -7.42 -6.39
N VAL A 4 6.04 -6.41 -5.57
CA VAL A 4 6.91 -5.24 -5.45
C VAL A 4 8.09 -5.59 -4.57
N VAL A 5 9.29 -5.27 -5.04
CA VAL A 5 10.45 -5.17 -4.14
C VAL A 5 10.30 -3.84 -3.41
N LEU A 6 9.80 -3.91 -2.17
CA LEU A 6 9.85 -2.77 -1.26
C LEU A 6 11.31 -2.54 -0.87
N ILE A 7 11.70 -1.27 -0.67
CA ILE A 7 13.02 -0.96 -0.14
C ILE A 7 13.18 -1.74 1.18
N PRO A 8 14.24 -2.56 1.34
CA PRO A 8 14.32 -3.59 2.37
C PRO A 8 14.47 -3.07 3.80
N GLU A 9 14.44 -1.75 4.01
CA GLU A 9 14.50 -1.15 5.34
C GLU A 9 13.13 -1.26 6.02
N ASP A 10 13.06 -1.95 7.17
CA ASP A 10 11.81 -2.15 7.92
C ASP A 10 11.10 -0.84 8.29
N ARG A 11 11.87 0.24 8.49
CA ARG A 11 11.33 1.59 8.70
C ARG A 11 10.44 2.04 7.53
N THR A 12 10.79 1.69 6.31
CA THR A 12 10.07 2.08 5.09
C THR A 12 8.74 1.35 4.97
N LYS A 13 8.67 0.09 5.42
CA LYS A 13 7.42 -0.69 5.46
C LYS A 13 6.42 -0.11 6.44
N GLU A 14 6.86 0.19 7.67
CA GLU A 14 5.99 0.81 8.68
C GLU A 14 5.54 2.22 8.25
N GLN A 15 6.45 3.02 7.68
CA GLN A 15 6.13 4.35 7.18
C GLN A 15 5.07 4.30 6.08
N MET A 16 5.19 3.37 5.12
CA MET A 16 4.19 3.19 4.06
C MET A 16 2.81 2.87 4.65
N LEU A 17 2.72 1.92 5.58
CA LEU A 17 1.45 1.58 6.22
C LEU A 17 0.85 2.75 7.01
N ARG A 18 1.67 3.45 7.80
CA ARG A 18 1.24 4.64 8.55
C ARG A 18 0.71 5.73 7.61
N PHE A 19 1.35 5.90 6.47
CA PHE A 19 0.92 6.88 5.47
C PHE A 19 -0.41 6.50 4.82
N ILE A 20 -0.58 5.22 4.45
CA ILE A 20 -1.86 4.69 3.95
C ILE A 20 -2.97 4.90 4.99
N ASP A 21 -2.73 4.54 6.26
CA ASP A 21 -3.70 4.71 7.34
C ASP A 21 -4.06 6.19 7.58
N SER A 22 -3.07 7.09 7.54
CA SER A 22 -3.30 8.53 7.65
C SER A 22 -4.20 9.05 6.53
N LYS A 23 -3.98 8.61 5.28
CA LYS A 23 -4.82 9.02 4.15
C LYS A 23 -6.21 8.40 4.21
N LEU A 24 -6.33 7.14 4.64
CA LEU A 24 -7.63 6.52 4.88
C LEU A 24 -8.45 7.32 5.89
N ALA A 25 -7.84 7.69 7.02
CA ALA A 25 -8.48 8.52 8.04
C ALA A 25 -8.89 9.90 7.49
N TYR A 26 -8.01 10.56 6.72
CA TYR A 26 -8.29 11.85 6.10
C TYR A 26 -9.51 11.81 5.15
N TYR A 27 -9.69 10.73 4.40
CA TYR A 27 -10.82 10.56 3.48
C TYR A 27 -12.03 9.85 4.10
N GLY A 28 -12.01 9.53 5.40
CA GLY A 28 -13.09 8.78 6.06
C GLY A 28 -13.27 7.36 5.50
N MET A 29 -12.21 6.77 4.96
CA MET A 29 -12.23 5.42 4.37
C MET A 29 -11.77 4.38 5.39
N CYS A 30 -12.28 3.15 5.26
CA CYS A 30 -11.87 2.03 6.09
C CYS A 30 -11.13 0.96 5.27
N LYS A 31 -10.57 -0.06 5.96
CA LYS A 31 -9.89 -1.18 5.30
C LYS A 31 -10.76 -1.95 4.30
N LYS A 32 -12.10 -1.92 4.46
CA LYS A 32 -13.03 -2.51 3.48
C LYS A 32 -13.05 -1.72 2.16
N ASP A 33 -12.91 -0.39 2.22
CA ASP A 33 -12.82 0.44 1.02
C ASP A 33 -11.49 0.25 0.31
N LEU A 34 -10.42 0.04 1.08
CA LEU A 34 -9.11 -0.34 0.53
C LEU A 34 -9.17 -1.69 -0.20
N ALA A 35 -9.85 -2.69 0.38
CA ALA A 35 -10.06 -4.00 -0.24
C ALA A 35 -10.78 -3.87 -1.59
N LYS A 36 -11.84 -3.04 -1.64
CA LYS A 36 -12.56 -2.72 -2.88
C LYS A 36 -11.66 -2.01 -3.90
N ALA A 37 -10.88 -1.02 -3.47
CA ALA A 37 -9.97 -0.28 -4.35
C ALA A 37 -8.89 -1.18 -4.96
N MET A 38 -8.42 -2.16 -4.20
CA MET A 38 -7.44 -3.15 -4.65
C MET A 38 -8.07 -4.28 -5.49
N ASP A 39 -9.39 -4.49 -5.40
CA ASP A 39 -10.11 -5.64 -5.95
C ASP A 39 -9.66 -6.97 -5.32
N VAL A 40 -9.59 -6.99 -3.98
CA VAL A 40 -9.15 -8.15 -3.20
C VAL A 40 -10.05 -8.37 -1.97
N SER A 41 -9.93 -9.53 -1.34
CA SER A 41 -10.65 -9.84 -0.11
C SER A 41 -10.13 -9.02 1.08
N GLY A 42 -10.97 -8.82 2.11
CA GLY A 42 -10.54 -8.23 3.37
C GLY A 42 -9.41 -9.02 4.05
N LYS A 43 -9.42 -10.35 3.92
CA LYS A 43 -8.32 -11.22 4.42
C LYS A 43 -7.00 -10.91 3.72
N THR A 44 -7.04 -10.67 2.42
CA THR A 44 -5.85 -10.25 1.66
C THR A 44 -5.31 -8.94 2.19
N VAL A 45 -6.18 -7.94 2.44
CA VAL A 45 -5.74 -6.66 3.04
C VAL A 45 -5.09 -6.87 4.40
N THR A 46 -5.67 -7.67 5.29
CA THR A 46 -5.06 -7.98 6.59
C THR A 46 -3.67 -8.60 6.41
N ASN A 47 -3.53 -9.56 5.50
CA ASN A 47 -2.22 -10.16 5.21
C ASN A 47 -1.20 -9.14 4.68
N ARG A 48 -1.62 -8.18 3.85
CA ARG A 48 -0.72 -7.11 3.36
C ARG A 48 -0.30 -6.14 4.46
N TYR A 49 -1.14 -5.91 5.46
CA TYR A 49 -0.77 -5.10 6.62
C TYR A 49 0.21 -5.85 7.53
N SER A 50 0.09 -7.17 7.64
CA SER A 50 1.06 -7.98 8.39
C SER A 50 2.37 -8.20 7.63
N GLN A 51 2.32 -8.24 6.29
CA GLN A 51 3.46 -8.49 5.41
C GLN A 51 3.41 -7.53 4.21
N PRO A 52 3.89 -6.28 4.36
CA PRO A 52 3.84 -5.27 3.31
C PRO A 52 4.57 -5.70 2.02
N GLU A 53 5.62 -6.50 2.10
CA GLU A 53 6.33 -7.04 0.91
C GLU A 53 5.45 -7.90 -0.01
N LEU A 54 4.27 -8.32 0.45
CA LEU A 54 3.33 -9.05 -0.40
C LEU A 54 2.49 -8.14 -1.30
N PHE A 55 2.55 -6.81 -1.12
CA PHE A 55 1.89 -5.88 -2.04
C PHE A 55 2.41 -6.07 -3.46
N THR A 56 1.48 -6.15 -4.41
CA THR A 56 1.80 -6.11 -5.83
C THR A 56 1.83 -4.68 -6.33
N LEU A 57 2.52 -4.43 -7.45
CA LEU A 57 2.64 -3.08 -8.00
C LEU A 57 1.27 -2.53 -8.42
N LYS A 58 0.42 -3.41 -8.96
CA LYS A 58 -0.95 -3.06 -9.34
C LYS A 58 -1.81 -2.67 -8.13
N GLU A 59 -1.66 -3.39 -7.01
CA GLU A 59 -2.35 -3.05 -5.77
C GLU A 59 -1.90 -1.67 -5.26
N LEU A 60 -0.58 -1.42 -5.18
CA LEU A 60 -0.04 -0.13 -4.73
C LEU A 60 -0.46 1.02 -5.64
N LEU A 61 -0.37 0.86 -6.97
CA LEU A 61 -0.82 1.87 -7.93
C LEU A 61 -2.30 2.23 -7.76
N ARG A 62 -3.16 1.23 -7.54
CA ARG A 62 -4.59 1.44 -7.30
C ARG A 62 -4.85 2.21 -6.00
N ILE A 63 -4.17 1.82 -4.92
CA ILE A 63 -4.26 2.50 -3.63
C ILE A 63 -3.76 3.94 -3.76
N CYS A 64 -2.60 4.15 -4.37
CA CYS A 64 -1.99 5.46 -4.50
C CYS A 64 -2.87 6.40 -5.32
N LYS A 65 -3.41 5.93 -6.45
CA LYS A 65 -4.39 6.68 -7.24
C LYS A 65 -5.65 7.02 -6.43
N ARG A 66 -6.16 6.07 -5.63
CA ARG A 66 -7.38 6.26 -4.84
C ARG A 66 -7.18 7.26 -3.70
N LEU A 67 -6.01 7.21 -3.05
CA LEU A 67 -5.67 8.03 -1.89
C LEU A 67 -4.91 9.31 -2.26
N LYS A 68 -4.69 9.58 -3.56
CA LYS A 68 -3.89 10.70 -4.06
C LYS A 68 -2.50 10.75 -3.40
N ILE A 69 -1.86 9.60 -3.32
CA ILE A 69 -0.49 9.39 -2.84
C ILE A 69 0.43 9.35 -4.06
N GLU A 70 1.60 9.96 -3.96
CA GLU A 70 2.62 9.85 -4.99
C GLU A 70 3.43 8.57 -4.77
N MET A 71 3.55 7.74 -5.81
CA MET A 71 4.37 6.54 -5.76
C MET A 71 5.65 6.79 -6.54
N ILE A 72 6.80 6.71 -5.88
CA ILE A 72 8.11 6.92 -6.48
C ILE A 72 8.77 5.55 -6.68
N LEU A 73 9.08 5.22 -7.92
CA LEU A 73 9.85 4.04 -8.30
C LEU A 73 11.33 4.44 -8.39
N THR A 74 12.15 3.85 -7.52
CA THR A 74 13.60 4.05 -7.52
C THR A 74 14.32 2.75 -7.93
N GLU A 75 15.60 2.83 -8.28
CA GLU A 75 16.43 1.65 -8.55
C GLU A 75 16.50 0.68 -7.35
N LYS A 76 16.20 1.17 -6.13
CA LYS A 76 16.20 0.40 -4.88
C LYS A 76 14.85 -0.22 -4.52
N GLY A 77 13.75 0.21 -5.18
CA GLY A 77 12.39 -0.23 -4.87
C GLY A 77 11.35 0.88 -4.91
N VAL A 78 10.17 0.59 -4.35
CA VAL A 78 9.02 1.52 -4.31
C VAL A 78 8.96 2.32 -3.00
N GLU A 79 8.77 3.63 -3.10
CA GLU A 79 8.40 4.54 -2.01
C GLU A 79 7.01 5.16 -2.26
N CYS A 80 6.27 5.47 -1.18
CA CYS A 80 5.01 6.21 -1.22
C CYS A 80 5.17 7.53 -0.44
N ARG A 81 4.85 8.67 -1.04
CA ARG A 81 4.93 10.02 -0.45
C ARG A 81 3.63 10.81 -0.54
#